data_AF-A0A843AT85-F1
#
_entry.id   AF-A0A843AT85-F1
#
_cell.length_a   1.000
_cell.length_b   1.000
_cell.length_c   1.000
_cell.angle_alpha   90.00
_cell.angle_beta   90.00
_cell.angle_gamma   90.00
#
_symmetry.space_group_name_H-M   'P 1'
#
loop_
_entity.id
_entity.type
_entity.pdbx_description
1 polymer ?
#
loop_
_entity_poly.entity_id
_entity_poly.type
_entity_poly.pdbx_seq_one_letter_code
_entity_poly.pdbx_strand_id
1 'polypeptide(L)'
;MKKGSRIILMSNREPYIHERTKKGVKCRVPTGGLVSALDPVMQAAGGTWIAWGSGSSDMEVSDAAGRIAVPPGDPRYVLRRVWLSTKEVSDYYYGFCNRIIWPVCHMFQENAQFGREYWDTYKKVNEKFASVAVEELEGGGDLWIQDVHYCLVPAIVREQVPDANIALFWHIPFPAHETFSCIPWRKELLKGMLGCDLIGFHTTGYVNNFLRSVAKEVPEAVTTDSAVELDGHVTKVKPFPLGIDFDTYRARGDAESIRRRAVRLRKRMGIDNVILGVDRLDYTKGILNRFLAFERFLESNPKFLGKVTFIQVASPTRGIISEYREMKKQVEETVGRVNGRFQQLNWTPIVYMHRTVTDSDLLVLYVLADVAMITPVIDGMNLVAKEYVAVNDQGVLILSEFAGASEEMGDALIVNPYDVEMSARAILQALTMPPEERGRHIQALRSVVKEHDVYWWLDAFLGEWGVEARAPKPSGGPTS
;
A
#
# COMPACT_ATOMS: atom_id res chain seq x y z
N MET A 1 13.51 -14.14 31.40
CA MET A 1 12.68 -13.73 30.26
C MET A 1 13.25 -12.40 29.76
N LYS A 2 13.78 -12.35 28.53
CA LYS A 2 14.18 -11.05 27.96
C LYS A 2 12.92 -10.20 27.87
N LYS A 3 13.00 -8.98 28.38
CA LYS A 3 11.98 -7.95 28.18
C LYS A 3 11.86 -7.77 26.67
N GLY A 4 10.66 -7.85 26.09
CA GLY A 4 10.47 -7.69 24.64
C GLY A 4 11.16 -6.43 24.13
N SER A 5 11.77 -6.51 22.95
CA SER A 5 12.51 -5.40 22.36
C SER A 5 11.61 -4.18 22.17
N ARG A 6 12.08 -3.02 22.62
CA ARG A 6 11.41 -1.73 22.38
C ARG A 6 11.54 -1.39 20.88
N ILE A 7 10.42 -1.27 20.17
CA ILE A 7 10.44 -0.89 18.75
C ILE A 7 10.38 0.63 18.62
N ILE A 8 11.25 1.18 17.76
CA ILE A 8 11.19 2.56 17.28
C ILE A 8 10.75 2.49 15.81
N LEU A 9 9.46 2.64 15.55
CA LEU A 9 8.89 2.57 14.21
C LEU A 9 8.93 3.94 13.54
N MET A 10 9.42 4.05 12.32
CA MET A 10 9.47 5.31 11.55
C MET A 10 8.67 5.21 10.26
N SER A 11 7.69 6.09 10.06
CA SER A 11 6.92 6.15 8.81
C SER A 11 6.46 7.57 8.48
N ASN A 12 6.24 7.86 7.19
CA ASN A 12 5.86 9.20 6.77
C ASN A 12 4.42 9.55 7.18
N ARG A 13 3.56 8.55 7.32
CA ARG A 13 2.20 8.72 7.85
C ARG A 13 2.16 8.31 9.32
N GLU A 14 1.53 9.14 10.13
CA GLU A 14 1.23 8.86 11.53
C GLU A 14 -0.05 8.00 11.69
N PRO A 15 -0.17 7.23 12.78
CA PRO A 15 -1.34 6.39 13.06
C PRO A 15 -2.56 7.16 13.61
N TYR A 16 -2.35 8.35 14.18
CA TYR A 16 -3.40 9.16 14.80
C TYR A 16 -3.20 10.62 14.42
N ILE A 17 -4.14 11.21 13.69
CA ILE A 17 -4.08 12.60 13.22
C ILE A 17 -5.08 13.44 14.00
N HIS A 18 -4.66 14.58 14.56
CA HIS A 18 -5.53 15.51 15.27
C HIS A 18 -5.88 16.71 14.40
N GLU A 19 -7.18 16.85 14.13
CA GLU A 19 -7.71 17.91 13.29
C GLU A 19 -8.56 18.87 14.13
N ARG A 20 -8.34 20.18 13.92
CA ARG A 20 -9.21 21.23 14.46
C ARG A 20 -10.58 21.16 13.78
N THR A 21 -11.64 21.03 14.57
CA THR A 21 -13.03 21.09 14.10
C THR A 21 -13.79 22.21 14.82
N LYS A 22 -15.00 22.53 14.33
CA LYS A 22 -15.91 23.48 15.02
C LYS A 22 -16.27 23.05 16.46
N LYS A 23 -16.12 21.75 16.79
CA LYS A 23 -16.44 21.18 18.11
C LYS A 23 -15.21 20.91 18.98
N GLY A 24 -14.04 21.44 18.59
CA GLY A 24 -12.76 21.18 19.24
C GLY A 24 -11.85 20.25 18.43
N VAL A 25 -10.82 19.71 19.08
CA VAL A 25 -9.85 18.81 18.45
C VAL A 25 -10.46 17.41 18.32
N LYS A 26 -10.40 16.82 17.13
CA LYS A 26 -10.84 15.45 16.87
C LYS A 26 -9.66 14.61 16.42
N CYS A 27 -9.45 13.47 17.08
CA CYS A 27 -8.51 12.45 16.61
C CYS A 27 -9.17 11.61 15.51
N ARG A 28 -8.44 11.39 14.42
CA ARG A 28 -8.83 10.56 13.28
C ARG A 28 -7.73 9.54 13.02
N VAL A 29 -8.11 8.27 12.91
CA VAL A 29 -7.24 7.21 12.39
C VAL A 29 -7.26 7.28 10.87
N PRO A 30 -6.11 7.46 10.19
CA PRO A 30 -6.07 7.45 8.74
C PRO A 30 -6.29 6.04 8.20
N THR A 31 -7.07 5.96 7.12
CA THR A 31 -7.26 4.72 6.37
C THR A 31 -6.02 4.43 5.52
N GLY A 32 -5.34 3.31 5.78
CA GLY A 32 -4.18 2.87 5.00
C GLY A 32 -3.66 1.52 5.48
N GLY A 33 -3.25 0.66 4.53
CA GLY A 33 -2.81 -0.71 4.83
C GLY A 33 -1.62 -0.77 5.80
N LEU A 34 -0.65 0.13 5.67
CA LEU A 34 0.52 0.19 6.54
C LEU A 34 0.16 0.53 8.00
N VAL A 35 -0.64 1.59 8.21
CA VAL A 35 -1.05 1.98 9.57
C VAL A 35 -1.90 0.89 10.21
N SER A 36 -2.84 0.31 9.45
CA SER A 36 -3.72 -0.75 9.95
C SER A 36 -2.96 -2.03 10.32
N ALA A 37 -1.85 -2.31 9.63
CA ALA A 37 -0.97 -3.44 9.91
C ALA A 37 -0.07 -3.21 11.13
N LEU A 38 0.49 -2.01 11.29
CA LEU A 38 1.54 -1.73 12.26
C LEU A 38 1.04 -1.19 13.61
N ASP A 39 -0.13 -0.55 13.65
CA ASP A 39 -0.70 -0.04 14.91
C ASP A 39 -0.96 -1.15 15.95
N PRO A 40 -1.56 -2.30 15.60
CA PRO A 40 -1.69 -3.41 16.55
C PRO A 40 -0.35 -3.94 17.10
N VAL A 41 0.70 -3.89 16.27
CA VAL A 41 2.07 -4.30 16.67
C VAL A 41 2.61 -3.33 17.69
N MET A 42 2.54 -2.03 17.42
CA MET A 42 3.01 -0.99 18.34
C MET A 42 2.22 -0.99 19.64
N GLN A 43 0.91 -1.25 19.59
CA GLN A 43 0.09 -1.41 20.80
C GLN A 43 0.52 -2.59 21.69
N ALA A 44 1.12 -3.63 21.10
CA ALA A 44 1.54 -4.83 21.81
C ALA A 44 3.00 -4.79 22.26
N ALA A 45 3.89 -4.30 21.39
CA ALA A 45 5.32 -4.16 21.66
C ALA A 45 5.63 -2.94 22.54
N GLY A 46 4.76 -1.92 22.51
CA GLY A 46 5.07 -0.61 23.05
C GLY A 46 6.14 0.11 22.21
N GLY A 47 6.82 1.08 22.83
CA GLY A 47 7.89 1.83 22.19
C GLY A 47 7.44 3.15 21.58
N THR A 48 8.14 3.60 20.53
CA THR A 48 7.95 4.92 19.93
C THR A 48 7.64 4.79 18.44
N TRP A 49 6.58 5.43 17.96
CA TRP A 49 6.32 5.61 16.53
C TRP A 49 6.69 7.03 16.12
N ILE A 50 7.75 7.20 15.36
CA ILE A 50 8.19 8.46 14.76
C ILE A 50 7.46 8.69 13.43
N ALA A 51 6.77 9.81 13.29
CA ALA A 51 6.07 10.15 12.05
C ALA A 51 5.97 11.66 11.80
N TRP A 52 5.67 12.07 10.57
CA TRP A 52 5.35 13.46 10.28
C TRP A 52 3.99 13.82 10.90
N GLY A 53 3.98 14.85 11.76
CA GLY A 53 2.75 15.44 12.31
C GLY A 53 2.03 16.29 11.25
N SER A 54 0.95 15.75 10.69
CA SER A 54 0.28 16.27 9.49
C SER A 54 -1.06 16.96 9.78
N GLY A 55 -1.61 16.75 10.97
CA GLY A 55 -2.86 17.31 11.45
C GLY A 55 -2.76 18.77 11.87
N SER A 56 -3.85 19.51 11.67
CA SER A 56 -3.94 20.95 11.98
C SER A 56 -3.88 21.28 13.48
N SER A 57 -4.08 20.29 14.35
CA SER A 57 -4.02 20.42 15.81
C SER A 57 -3.00 19.46 16.44
N ASP A 58 -2.15 18.79 15.65
CA ASP A 58 -1.18 17.84 16.21
C ASP A 58 -0.18 18.51 17.16
N MET A 59 0.28 19.72 16.83
CA MET A 59 1.22 20.47 17.66
C MET A 59 0.60 20.92 19.00
N GLU A 60 -0.72 21.14 19.04
CA GLU A 60 -1.45 21.54 20.25
C GLU A 60 -1.58 20.39 21.26
N VAL A 61 -1.69 19.16 20.78
CA VAL A 61 -1.91 17.97 21.63
C VAL A 61 -0.62 17.23 21.99
N SER A 62 0.51 17.64 21.42
CA SER A 62 1.81 17.02 21.65
C SER A 62 2.60 17.82 22.69
N ASP A 63 3.50 17.15 23.41
CA ASP A 63 4.43 17.84 24.29
C ASP A 63 5.46 18.70 23.52
N ALA A 64 6.33 19.41 24.24
CA ALA A 64 7.35 20.29 23.64
C ALA A 64 8.30 19.55 22.67
N ALA A 65 8.42 18.24 22.83
CA ALA A 65 9.25 17.39 22.00
C ALA A 65 8.41 16.68 20.92
N GLY A 66 7.11 16.95 20.81
CA GLY A 66 6.23 16.36 19.81
C GLY A 66 5.71 14.98 20.18
N ARG A 67 5.78 14.55 21.46
CA ARG A 67 5.25 13.26 21.90
C ARG A 67 3.80 13.34 22.34
N ILE A 68 3.06 12.26 22.09
CA ILE A 68 1.74 12.01 22.65
C ILE A 68 1.59 10.50 22.93
N ALA A 69 0.93 10.15 24.02
CA ALA A 69 0.62 8.76 24.32
C ALA A 69 -0.62 8.32 23.52
N VAL A 70 -0.54 7.17 22.85
CA VAL A 70 -1.57 6.65 21.93
C VAL A 70 -1.77 5.14 22.12
N PRO A 71 -2.93 4.56 21.76
CA PRO A 71 -4.15 5.22 21.25
C PRO A 71 -4.82 6.17 22.26
N PRO A 72 -5.61 7.16 21.81
CA PRO A 72 -6.38 8.02 22.71
C PRO A 72 -7.33 7.21 23.60
N GLY A 73 -7.28 7.44 24.91
CA GLY A 73 -8.16 6.79 25.90
C GLY A 73 -7.63 5.47 26.48
N ASP A 74 -6.76 4.76 25.77
CA ASP A 74 -6.04 3.58 26.26
C ASP A 74 -4.59 3.60 25.77
N PRO A 75 -3.71 4.46 26.32
CA PRO A 75 -2.38 4.63 25.79
C PRO A 75 -1.51 3.36 25.97
N ARG A 76 -0.96 2.88 24.86
CA ARG A 76 -0.11 1.68 24.76
C ARG A 76 1.33 1.98 24.34
N TYR A 77 1.55 3.04 23.57
CA TYR A 77 2.86 3.44 23.07
C TYR A 77 2.93 4.97 22.85
N VAL A 78 4.10 5.48 22.47
CA VAL A 78 4.31 6.90 22.23
C VAL A 78 4.33 7.19 20.73
N LEU A 79 3.56 8.16 20.26
CA LEU A 79 3.71 8.76 18.93
C LEU A 79 4.60 10.00 19.06
N ARG A 80 5.74 10.01 18.36
CA ARG A 80 6.71 11.10 18.28
C ARG A 80 6.57 11.81 16.93
N ARG A 81 6.05 13.02 16.93
CA ARG A 81 5.83 13.80 15.71
C ARG A 81 7.05 14.63 15.34
N VAL A 82 7.40 14.58 14.07
CA VAL A 82 8.37 15.48 13.44
C VAL A 82 7.60 16.53 12.64
N TRP A 83 7.84 17.79 12.96
CA TRP A 83 7.19 18.91 12.30
C TRP A 83 7.88 19.22 10.98
N LEU A 84 7.13 19.34 9.89
CA LEU A 84 7.66 19.76 8.59
C LEU A 84 7.01 21.08 8.19
N SER A 85 7.83 22.03 7.73
CA SER A 85 7.36 23.28 7.13
C SER A 85 6.65 23.00 5.80
N THR A 86 5.83 23.95 5.36
CA THR A 86 5.14 23.85 4.05
C THR A 86 6.13 23.64 2.89
N LYS A 87 7.32 24.25 2.97
CA LYS A 87 8.38 24.06 1.97
C LYS A 87 8.96 22.64 2.02
N GLU A 88 9.23 22.10 3.21
CA GLU A 88 9.69 20.72 3.35
C GLU A 88 8.65 19.74 2.81
N VAL A 89 7.36 19.92 3.14
CA VAL A 89 6.29 19.07 2.61
C VAL A 89 6.19 19.18 1.08
N SER A 90 6.32 20.39 0.53
CA SER A 90 6.35 20.62 -0.92
C SER A 90 7.50 19.87 -1.58
N ASP A 91 8.73 20.04 -1.10
CA ASP A 91 9.91 19.65 -1.86
C ASP A 91 10.38 18.23 -1.54
N TYR A 92 10.17 17.74 -0.32
CA TYR A 92 10.48 16.36 0.07
C TYR A 92 9.34 15.40 -0.29
N TYR A 93 8.11 15.68 0.15
CA TYR A 93 7.00 14.73 -0.04
C TYR A 93 6.42 14.86 -1.44
N TYR A 94 5.91 16.04 -1.83
CA TYR A 94 5.34 16.22 -3.17
C TYR A 94 6.42 16.25 -4.27
N GLY A 95 7.61 16.78 -3.96
CA GLY A 95 8.79 16.78 -4.82
C GLY A 95 9.48 15.43 -4.84
N PHE A 96 10.55 15.25 -4.07
CA PHE A 96 11.45 14.09 -4.21
C PHE A 96 10.73 12.73 -4.16
N CYS A 97 9.89 12.48 -3.15
CA CYS A 97 9.23 11.18 -2.99
C CYS A 97 8.22 10.91 -4.12
N ASN A 98 7.38 11.89 -4.48
CA ASN A 98 6.23 11.67 -5.38
C ASN A 98 6.43 12.15 -6.83
N ARG A 99 7.50 12.90 -7.12
CA ARG A 99 7.91 13.34 -8.45
C ARG A 99 9.25 12.76 -8.90
N ILE A 100 9.97 12.01 -8.07
CA ILE A 100 11.20 11.32 -8.50
C ILE A 100 11.12 9.84 -8.16
N ILE A 101 11.12 9.48 -6.88
CA ILE A 101 11.15 8.06 -6.49
C ILE A 101 9.90 7.34 -7.01
N TRP A 102 8.70 7.86 -6.73
CA TRP A 102 7.44 7.23 -7.12
C TRP A 102 7.34 6.95 -8.63
N PRO A 103 7.47 7.94 -9.53
CA PRO A 103 7.40 7.68 -10.98
C PRO A 103 8.47 6.70 -11.44
N VAL A 104 9.74 6.88 -11.04
CA VAL A 104 10.83 5.99 -11.49
C VAL A 104 10.62 4.55 -11.00
N CYS A 105 10.28 4.37 -9.73
CA CYS A 105 10.07 3.04 -9.16
C CYS A 105 8.84 2.32 -9.73
N HIS A 106 7.90 3.06 -10.31
CA HIS A 106 6.77 2.50 -11.04
C HIS A 106 6.97 2.57 -12.57
N MET A 107 8.19 2.73 -13.07
CA MET A 107 8.54 2.70 -14.52
C MET A 107 7.85 3.80 -15.36
N PHE A 108 7.52 4.93 -14.73
CA PHE A 108 7.01 6.15 -15.34
C PHE A 108 8.06 7.26 -15.29
N GLN A 109 9.32 6.96 -15.63
CA GLN A 109 10.44 7.91 -15.57
C GLN A 109 10.20 9.20 -16.38
N GLU A 110 9.33 9.16 -17.39
CA GLU A 110 8.89 10.33 -18.16
C GLU A 110 8.08 11.34 -17.30
N ASN A 111 7.46 10.88 -16.22
CA ASN A 111 6.76 11.72 -15.25
C ASN A 111 7.70 12.22 -14.13
N ALA A 112 8.98 11.83 -14.14
CA ALA A 112 9.93 12.23 -13.11
C ALA A 112 10.41 13.68 -13.33
N GLN A 113 10.41 14.48 -12.27
CA GLN A 113 10.90 15.86 -12.28
C GLN A 113 12.14 15.98 -11.38
N PHE A 114 13.32 15.92 -12.01
CA PHE A 114 14.60 15.97 -11.31
C PHE A 114 14.96 17.41 -10.92
N GLY A 115 14.77 17.76 -9.65
CA GLY A 115 15.15 19.05 -9.07
C GLY A 115 16.16 18.87 -7.94
N ARG A 116 17.29 19.61 -7.98
CA ARG A 116 18.31 19.56 -6.92
C ARG A 116 17.77 20.05 -5.58
N GLU A 117 16.87 21.02 -5.62
CA GLU A 117 16.14 21.54 -4.46
C GLU A 117 15.29 20.46 -3.75
N TYR A 118 14.73 19.52 -4.52
CA TYR A 118 13.99 18.38 -3.96
C TYR A 118 14.93 17.44 -3.22
N TRP A 119 16.10 17.15 -3.81
CA TRP A 119 17.12 16.33 -3.16
C TRP A 119 17.67 16.97 -1.88
N ASP A 120 18.03 18.26 -1.94
CA ASP A 120 18.58 18.96 -0.79
C ASP A 120 17.56 19.03 0.35
N THR A 121 16.27 19.16 0.04
CA THR A 121 15.21 19.08 1.03
C THR A 121 14.99 17.65 1.55
N TYR A 122 15.06 16.65 0.68
CA TYR A 122 14.95 15.24 1.07
C TYR A 122 16.03 14.83 2.07
N LYS A 123 17.28 15.23 1.84
CA LYS A 123 18.38 15.06 2.80
C LYS A 123 18.09 15.73 4.14
N LYS A 124 17.73 17.02 4.14
CA LYS A 124 17.42 17.76 5.38
C LYS A 124 16.29 17.12 6.19
N VAL A 125 15.25 16.63 5.51
CA VAL A 125 14.17 15.90 6.18
C VAL A 125 14.67 14.57 6.74
N ASN A 126 15.46 13.81 6.00
CA ASN A 126 16.08 12.57 6.50
C ASN A 126 16.98 12.83 7.71
N GLU A 127 17.82 13.86 7.68
CA GLU A 127 18.66 14.29 8.81
C GLU A 127 17.82 14.63 10.06
N LYS A 128 16.70 15.33 9.88
CA LYS A 128 15.77 15.67 10.96
C LYS A 128 15.14 14.43 11.58
N PHE A 129 14.69 13.49 10.76
CA PHE A 129 14.11 12.23 11.23
C PHE A 129 15.18 11.32 11.88
N ALA A 130 16.39 11.29 11.34
CA ALA A 130 17.52 10.56 11.91
C ALA A 130 17.92 11.10 13.29
N SER A 131 17.98 12.43 13.46
CA SER A 131 18.22 13.07 14.76
C SER A 131 17.22 12.61 15.82
N VAL A 132 15.92 12.58 15.46
CA VAL A 132 14.86 12.12 16.38
C VAL A 132 14.99 10.61 16.65
N ALA A 133 15.38 9.81 15.65
CA ALA A 133 15.63 8.38 15.87
C ALA A 133 16.81 8.13 16.83
N VAL A 134 17.90 8.90 16.69
CA VAL A 134 19.06 8.83 17.59
C VAL A 134 18.65 9.17 19.03
N GLU A 135 17.89 10.25 19.24
CA GLU A 135 17.34 10.60 20.57
C GLU A 135 16.51 9.47 21.18
N GLU A 136 15.66 8.80 20.38
CA GLU A 136 14.83 7.71 20.89
C GLU A 136 15.64 6.44 21.17
N LEU A 137 16.71 6.19 20.39
CA LEU A 137 17.65 5.08 20.54
C LEU A 137 18.52 5.20 21.80
N GLU A 138 18.71 6.40 22.36
CA GLU A 138 19.37 6.57 23.67
C GLU A 138 18.66 5.79 24.79
N GLY A 139 17.34 5.62 24.67
CA GLY A 139 16.54 4.78 25.57
C GLY A 139 16.58 3.28 25.23
N GLY A 140 17.43 2.86 24.30
CA GLY A 140 17.50 1.52 23.72
C GLY A 140 16.33 1.19 22.79
N GLY A 141 16.47 0.11 22.04
CA GLY A 141 15.47 -0.42 21.13
C GLY A 141 16.01 -0.69 19.73
N ASP A 142 15.12 -1.13 18.85
CA ASP A 142 15.40 -1.48 17.46
C ASP A 142 14.66 -0.51 16.52
N LEU A 143 15.35 0.05 15.53
CA LEU A 143 14.79 1.05 14.60
C LEU A 143 14.20 0.39 13.36
N TRP A 144 12.89 0.51 13.17
CA TRP A 144 12.18 -0.05 12.02
C TRP A 144 11.66 1.06 11.10
N ILE A 145 12.25 1.19 9.92
CA ILE A 145 11.94 2.24 8.95
C ILE A 145 10.98 1.71 7.88
N GLN A 146 9.98 2.52 7.57
CA GLN A 146 8.98 2.20 6.56
C GLN A 146 9.11 3.10 5.34
N ASP A 147 9.31 2.44 4.20
CA ASP A 147 9.13 2.95 2.85
C ASP A 147 10.16 4.00 2.40
N VAL A 148 10.02 4.44 1.15
CA VAL A 148 10.98 5.25 0.38
C VAL A 148 11.34 6.63 0.93
N HIS A 149 10.61 7.05 1.96
CA HIS A 149 10.68 8.38 2.55
C HIS A 149 12.01 8.61 3.28
N TYR A 150 12.60 7.53 3.80
CA TYR A 150 13.68 7.60 4.77
C TYR A 150 14.90 6.77 4.37
N CYS A 151 15.20 6.70 3.07
CA CYS A 151 16.29 5.87 2.57
C CYS A 151 17.66 6.26 3.12
N LEU A 152 17.87 7.51 3.58
CA LEU A 152 19.16 7.96 4.10
C LEU A 152 19.29 7.80 5.61
N VAL A 153 18.17 7.66 6.32
CA VAL A 153 18.14 7.54 7.78
C VAL A 153 19.03 6.40 8.29
N PRO A 154 19.04 5.18 7.72
CA PRO A 154 19.82 4.08 8.29
C PRO A 154 21.31 4.41 8.40
N ALA A 155 21.91 4.93 7.33
CA ALA A 155 23.32 5.32 7.34
C ALA A 155 23.60 6.48 8.33
N ILE A 156 22.76 7.52 8.33
CA ILE A 156 22.93 8.68 9.24
C ILE A 156 22.82 8.25 10.72
N VAL A 157 21.93 7.31 11.04
CA VAL A 157 21.78 6.78 12.39
C VAL A 157 23.01 5.94 12.76
N ARG A 158 23.47 5.06 11.86
CA ARG A 158 24.63 4.18 12.13
C ARG A 158 25.94 4.95 12.35
N GLU A 159 26.11 6.11 11.71
CA GLU A 159 27.24 7.01 11.99
C GLU A 159 27.28 7.51 13.45
N GLN A 160 26.11 7.65 14.09
CA GLN A 160 25.98 8.18 15.45
C GLN A 160 25.77 7.07 16.49
N VAL A 161 25.15 5.96 16.09
CA VAL A 161 24.86 4.79 16.92
C VAL A 161 25.33 3.53 16.15
N PRO A 162 26.64 3.21 16.16
CA PRO A 162 27.21 2.14 15.33
C PRO A 162 26.58 0.76 15.54
N ASP A 163 26.18 0.47 16.78
CA ASP A 163 25.57 -0.81 17.18
C ASP A 163 24.03 -0.81 17.05
N ALA A 164 23.43 0.21 16.42
CA ALA A 164 21.99 0.25 16.21
C ALA A 164 21.55 -0.91 15.32
N ASN A 165 20.52 -1.63 15.77
CA ASN A 165 19.83 -2.62 14.96
C ASN A 165 18.71 -1.93 14.18
N ILE A 166 18.86 -1.90 12.85
CA ILE A 166 18.04 -1.10 11.94
C ILE A 166 17.47 -1.98 10.84
N ALA A 167 16.16 -1.92 10.64
CA ALA A 167 15.50 -2.56 9.52
C ALA A 167 14.76 -1.55 8.66
N LEU A 168 14.67 -1.80 7.35
CA LEU A 168 13.84 -1.04 6.42
C LEU A 168 12.91 -1.98 5.66
N PHE A 169 11.64 -1.62 5.54
CA PHE A 169 10.71 -2.31 4.64
C PHE A 169 10.28 -1.39 3.49
N TRP A 170 10.51 -1.83 2.25
CA TRP A 170 10.20 -1.10 1.01
C TRP A 170 8.86 -1.57 0.42
N HIS A 171 7.85 -0.69 0.41
CA HIS A 171 6.45 -1.06 0.10
C HIS A 171 6.05 -0.87 -1.36
N ILE A 172 6.82 -0.11 -2.13
CA ILE A 172 6.55 0.09 -3.56
C ILE A 172 7.37 -0.90 -4.40
N PRO A 173 7.17 -0.98 -5.73
CA PRO A 173 8.08 -1.78 -6.55
C PRO A 173 9.52 -1.31 -6.44
N PHE A 174 10.49 -2.21 -6.53
CA PHE A 174 11.88 -1.85 -6.77
C PHE A 174 12.23 -2.20 -8.22
N PRO A 175 12.42 -1.19 -9.11
CA PRO A 175 12.53 -1.44 -10.54
C PRO A 175 13.90 -2.03 -10.90
N ALA A 176 14.04 -2.56 -12.10
CA ALA A 176 15.33 -2.97 -12.63
C ALA A 176 16.35 -1.81 -12.60
N HIS A 177 17.64 -2.16 -12.53
CA HIS A 177 18.72 -1.17 -12.43
C HIS A 177 18.64 -0.10 -13.52
N GLU A 178 18.32 -0.47 -14.76
CA GLU A 178 18.27 0.44 -15.89
C GLU A 178 17.27 1.59 -15.63
N THR A 179 16.11 1.28 -15.03
CA THR A 179 15.12 2.28 -14.63
C THR A 179 15.54 3.02 -13.36
N PHE A 180 16.00 2.30 -12.32
CA PHE A 180 16.46 2.93 -11.07
C PHE A 180 17.61 3.93 -11.33
N SER A 181 18.44 3.63 -12.35
CA SER A 181 19.59 4.44 -12.74
C SER A 181 19.25 5.84 -13.23
N CYS A 182 17.98 6.07 -13.60
CA CYS A 182 17.46 7.39 -13.95
C CYS A 182 17.49 8.36 -12.76
N ILE A 183 17.51 7.89 -11.50
CA ILE A 183 17.60 8.78 -10.33
C ILE A 183 19.05 9.31 -10.21
N PRO A 184 19.28 10.64 -10.25
CA PRO A 184 20.64 11.19 -10.16
C PRO A 184 21.37 10.83 -8.86
N TRP A 185 20.63 10.74 -7.75
CA TRP A 185 21.13 10.47 -6.39
C TRP A 185 20.99 9.00 -5.97
N ARG A 186 20.88 8.09 -6.94
CA ARG A 186 20.69 6.65 -6.70
C ARG A 186 21.78 6.03 -5.83
N LYS A 187 23.04 6.45 -5.98
CA LYS A 187 24.16 5.91 -5.19
C LYS A 187 23.98 6.27 -3.72
N GLU A 188 23.62 7.51 -3.44
CA GLU A 188 23.35 7.99 -2.09
C GLU A 188 22.13 7.31 -1.47
N LEU A 189 21.07 7.09 -2.23
CA LEU A 189 19.89 6.34 -1.76
C LEU A 189 20.25 4.89 -1.40
N LEU A 190 20.98 4.19 -2.27
CA LEU A 190 21.40 2.81 -2.02
C LEU A 190 22.32 2.71 -0.81
N LYS A 191 23.34 3.57 -0.72
CA LYS A 191 24.23 3.64 0.45
C LYS A 191 23.49 3.95 1.73
N GLY A 192 22.53 4.87 1.68
CA GLY A 192 21.66 5.17 2.81
C GLY A 192 20.95 3.92 3.33
N MET A 193 20.37 3.14 2.43
CA MET A 193 19.64 1.91 2.77
C MET A 193 20.57 0.82 3.33
N LEU A 194 21.81 0.74 2.84
CA LEU A 194 22.83 -0.20 3.34
C LEU A 194 23.31 0.08 4.78
N GLY A 195 22.83 1.15 5.42
CA GLY A 195 22.92 1.30 6.87
C GLY A 195 21.99 0.37 7.65
N CYS A 196 21.15 -0.46 7.00
CA CYS A 196 20.28 -1.43 7.66
C CYS A 196 21.01 -2.75 7.96
N ASP A 197 20.56 -3.47 8.98
CA ASP A 197 20.85 -4.89 9.22
C ASP A 197 19.93 -5.79 8.36
N LEU A 198 18.68 -5.36 8.14
CA LEU A 198 17.70 -6.05 7.29
C LEU A 198 16.95 -5.08 6.37
N ILE A 199 16.86 -5.41 5.08
CA ILE A 199 15.97 -4.77 4.12
C ILE A 199 14.94 -5.79 3.63
N GLY A 200 13.66 -5.47 3.82
CA GLY A 200 12.53 -6.23 3.30
C GLY A 200 11.94 -5.63 2.04
N PHE A 201 11.61 -6.48 1.08
CA PHE A 201 10.81 -6.16 -0.11
C PHE A 201 9.58 -7.05 -0.18
N HIS A 202 8.61 -6.74 -1.05
CA HIS A 202 7.46 -7.60 -1.24
C HIS A 202 7.75 -8.89 -2.02
N THR A 203 8.63 -8.85 -3.01
CA THR A 203 8.83 -9.95 -3.96
C THR A 203 10.29 -10.31 -4.14
N THR A 204 10.55 -11.54 -4.61
CA THR A 204 11.91 -11.99 -4.95
C THR A 204 12.48 -11.16 -6.10
N GLY A 205 11.64 -10.75 -7.06
CA GLY A 205 12.06 -9.87 -8.16
C GLY A 205 12.62 -8.53 -7.67
N TYR A 206 11.98 -7.91 -6.67
CA TYR A 206 12.45 -6.64 -6.10
C TYR A 206 13.76 -6.79 -5.32
N VAL A 207 13.94 -7.90 -4.59
CA VAL A 207 15.22 -8.25 -3.95
C VAL A 207 16.34 -8.32 -4.99
N ASN A 208 16.13 -9.09 -6.06
CA ASN A 208 17.11 -9.26 -7.13
C ASN A 208 17.47 -7.93 -7.81
N ASN A 209 16.46 -7.08 -8.04
CA ASN A 209 16.67 -5.76 -8.62
C ASN A 209 17.49 -4.85 -7.70
N PHE A 210 17.22 -4.85 -6.39
CA PHE A 210 17.98 -4.09 -5.40
C PHE A 210 19.44 -4.54 -5.37
N LEU A 211 19.70 -5.83 -5.20
CA LEU A 211 21.06 -6.41 -5.16
C LEU A 211 21.84 -6.07 -6.44
N ARG A 212 21.21 -6.20 -7.62
CA ARG A 212 21.82 -5.80 -8.89
C ARG A 212 22.13 -4.31 -8.97
N SER A 213 21.26 -3.47 -8.42
CA SER A 213 21.44 -2.02 -8.42
C SER A 213 22.60 -1.61 -7.50
N VAL A 214 22.71 -2.23 -6.32
CA VAL A 214 23.86 -2.07 -5.42
C VAL A 214 25.15 -2.49 -6.10
N ALA A 215 25.21 -3.69 -6.68
CA ALA A 215 26.41 -4.22 -7.33
C ALA A 215 26.93 -3.32 -8.48
N LYS A 216 26.04 -2.58 -9.16
CA LYS A 216 26.42 -1.66 -10.24
C LYS A 216 26.76 -0.24 -9.77
N GLU A 217 26.06 0.29 -8.77
CA GLU A 217 26.20 1.69 -8.34
C GLU A 217 27.16 1.89 -7.16
N VAL A 218 27.42 0.82 -6.40
CA VAL A 218 28.26 0.81 -5.21
C VAL A 218 29.36 -0.25 -5.40
N PRO A 219 30.37 0.00 -6.26
CA PRO A 219 31.43 -0.97 -6.56
C PRO A 219 32.26 -1.40 -5.35
N GLU A 220 32.23 -0.62 -4.27
CA GLU A 220 32.84 -0.95 -2.98
C GLU A 220 32.05 -2.00 -2.15
N ALA A 221 30.81 -2.32 -2.53
CA ALA A 221 29.98 -3.30 -1.84
C ALA A 221 30.11 -4.71 -2.44
N VAL A 222 30.23 -5.73 -1.59
CA VAL A 222 30.22 -7.14 -1.98
C VAL A 222 28.79 -7.65 -1.90
N THR A 223 28.21 -8.04 -3.04
CA THR A 223 26.81 -8.49 -3.12
C THR A 223 26.74 -10.02 -3.29
N THR A 224 25.85 -10.65 -2.54
CA THR A 224 25.44 -12.06 -2.68
C THR A 224 23.96 -12.14 -3.07
N ASP A 225 23.41 -13.35 -3.21
CA ASP A 225 22.00 -13.54 -3.57
C ASP A 225 21.00 -13.08 -2.47
N SER A 226 21.46 -12.83 -1.23
CA SER A 226 20.58 -12.46 -0.12
C SER A 226 21.18 -11.44 0.86
N ALA A 227 22.33 -10.86 0.56
CA ALA A 227 23.00 -9.91 1.44
C ALA A 227 23.99 -9.02 0.68
N VAL A 228 24.27 -7.87 1.25
CA VAL A 228 25.31 -6.93 0.81
C VAL A 228 26.25 -6.66 1.98
N GLU A 229 27.55 -6.75 1.75
CA GLU A 229 28.58 -6.28 2.68
C GLU A 229 29.16 -4.96 2.18
N LEU A 230 29.19 -3.94 3.04
CA LEU A 230 29.81 -2.64 2.78
C LEU A 230 30.56 -2.18 4.04
N ASP A 231 31.84 -1.86 3.90
CA ASP A 231 32.70 -1.38 5.00
C ASP A 231 32.67 -2.30 6.25
N GLY A 232 32.59 -3.62 6.03
CA GLY A 232 32.53 -4.64 7.10
C GLY A 232 31.15 -4.81 7.75
N HIS A 233 30.14 -4.05 7.33
CA HIS A 233 28.75 -4.19 7.76
C HIS A 233 27.96 -5.05 6.76
N VAL A 234 27.17 -6.00 7.25
CA VAL A 234 26.35 -6.88 6.41
C VAL A 234 24.87 -6.52 6.53
N THR A 235 24.27 -6.14 5.40
CA THR A 235 22.83 -5.94 5.25
C THR A 235 22.19 -7.16 4.61
N LYS A 236 21.30 -7.85 5.32
CA LYS A 236 20.47 -8.92 4.73
C LYS A 236 19.36 -8.32 3.88
N VAL A 237 19.00 -8.99 2.79
CA VAL A 237 17.92 -8.57 1.88
C VAL A 237 17.00 -9.74 1.58
N LYS A 238 15.70 -9.62 1.90
CA LYS A 238 14.75 -10.73 1.75
C LYS A 238 13.34 -10.29 1.32
N PRO A 239 12.57 -11.17 0.65
CA PRO A 239 11.18 -10.90 0.32
C PRO A 239 10.25 -11.29 1.48
N PHE A 240 9.28 -10.43 1.78
CA PHE A 240 8.17 -10.67 2.71
C PHE A 240 6.90 -10.06 2.09
N PRO A 241 6.06 -10.84 1.40
CA PRO A 241 4.83 -10.35 0.80
C PRO A 241 3.86 -9.91 1.90
N LEU A 242 3.41 -8.65 1.84
CA LEU A 242 2.51 -8.12 2.86
C LEU A 242 1.10 -8.69 2.69
N GLY A 243 0.55 -9.21 3.78
CA GLY A 243 -0.83 -9.69 3.88
C GLY A 243 -1.80 -8.64 4.43
N ILE A 244 -3.02 -9.09 4.70
CA ILE A 244 -4.07 -8.32 5.41
C ILE A 244 -4.45 -9.04 6.70
N ASP A 245 -5.18 -8.37 7.60
CA ASP A 245 -5.83 -9.05 8.72
C ASP A 245 -7.02 -9.89 8.20
N PHE A 246 -6.71 -11.10 7.75
CA PHE A 246 -7.65 -11.99 7.08
C PHE A 246 -8.90 -12.25 7.93
N ASP A 247 -8.70 -12.64 9.19
CA ASP A 247 -9.81 -13.03 10.08
C ASP A 247 -10.74 -11.84 10.36
N THR A 248 -10.20 -10.64 10.58
CA THR A 248 -11.02 -9.43 10.77
C THR A 248 -11.80 -9.08 9.50
N TYR A 249 -11.17 -9.12 8.32
CA TYR A 249 -11.88 -8.87 7.05
C TYR A 249 -12.99 -9.90 6.86
N ARG A 250 -12.70 -11.19 7.06
CA ARG A 250 -13.66 -12.28 6.92
C ARG A 250 -14.86 -12.09 7.85
N ALA A 251 -14.62 -11.88 9.14
CA ALA A 251 -15.68 -11.68 10.13
C ALA A 251 -16.55 -10.45 9.82
N ARG A 252 -15.93 -9.35 9.38
CA ARG A 252 -16.66 -8.13 9.00
C ARG A 252 -17.46 -8.31 7.72
N GLY A 253 -16.94 -9.05 6.74
CA GLY A 253 -17.65 -9.41 5.51
C GLY A 253 -18.85 -10.32 5.75
N ASP A 254 -18.72 -11.25 6.71
CA ASP A 254 -19.78 -12.19 7.11
C ASP A 254 -20.85 -11.54 8.00
N ALA A 255 -20.59 -10.36 8.55
CA ALA A 255 -21.56 -9.63 9.36
C ALA A 255 -22.88 -9.43 8.62
N GLU A 256 -23.99 -9.80 9.28
CA GLU A 256 -25.33 -9.72 8.69
C GLU A 256 -25.69 -8.30 8.23
N SER A 257 -25.21 -7.28 8.94
CA SER A 257 -25.40 -5.88 8.57
C SER A 257 -24.77 -5.52 7.21
N ILE A 258 -23.61 -6.09 6.88
CA ILE A 258 -22.91 -5.90 5.60
C ILE A 258 -23.64 -6.70 4.50
N ARG A 259 -23.88 -7.99 4.71
CA ARG A 259 -24.58 -8.85 3.72
C ARG A 259 -25.98 -8.32 3.36
N ARG A 260 -26.78 -7.91 4.35
CA ARG A 260 -28.11 -7.30 4.10
C ARG A 260 -28.01 -5.99 3.31
N ARG A 261 -26.99 -5.17 3.55
CA ARG A 261 -26.75 -3.92 2.79
C ARG A 261 -26.37 -4.21 1.35
N ALA A 262 -25.52 -5.20 1.10
CA ALA A 262 -25.14 -5.62 -0.25
C ALA A 262 -26.37 -6.12 -1.05
N VAL A 263 -27.20 -6.98 -0.46
CA VAL A 263 -28.45 -7.46 -1.09
C VAL A 263 -29.40 -6.31 -1.42
N ARG A 264 -29.62 -5.37 -0.47
CA ARG A 264 -30.46 -4.19 -0.72
C ARG A 264 -29.88 -3.29 -1.82
N LEU A 265 -28.56 -3.14 -1.88
CA LEU A 265 -27.90 -2.36 -2.92
C LEU A 265 -28.08 -3.01 -4.29
N ARG A 266 -27.84 -4.31 -4.42
CA ARG A 266 -28.09 -5.07 -5.66
C ARG A 266 -29.53 -4.92 -6.15
N LYS A 267 -30.51 -5.12 -5.26
CA LYS A 267 -31.94 -4.97 -5.59
C LYS A 267 -32.28 -3.56 -6.09
N ARG A 268 -31.68 -2.52 -5.50
CA ARG A 268 -31.88 -1.12 -5.94
C ARG A 268 -31.22 -0.83 -7.28
N MET A 269 -30.07 -1.43 -7.57
CA MET A 269 -29.38 -1.29 -8.86
C MET A 269 -30.13 -2.01 -9.97
N GLY A 270 -30.87 -3.08 -9.66
CA GLY A 270 -31.61 -3.85 -10.66
C GLY A 270 -30.71 -4.51 -11.71
N ILE A 271 -29.49 -4.87 -11.31
CA ILE A 271 -28.46 -5.41 -12.22
C ILE A 271 -28.05 -6.83 -11.83
N ASP A 272 -27.78 -7.65 -12.85
CA ASP A 272 -27.42 -9.06 -12.65
C ASP A 272 -25.98 -9.21 -12.15
N ASN A 273 -25.06 -8.40 -12.69
CA ASN A 273 -23.63 -8.52 -12.42
C ASN A 273 -22.98 -7.20 -12.04
N VAL A 274 -22.06 -7.24 -11.09
CA VAL A 274 -21.25 -6.09 -10.65
C VAL A 274 -19.77 -6.42 -10.79
N ILE A 275 -19.06 -5.60 -11.57
CA ILE A 275 -17.60 -5.57 -11.60
C ILE A 275 -17.13 -4.42 -10.72
N LEU A 276 -16.10 -4.63 -9.91
CA LEU A 276 -15.59 -3.64 -8.97
C LEU A 276 -14.12 -3.35 -9.21
N GLY A 277 -13.78 -2.06 -9.34
CA GLY A 277 -12.42 -1.54 -9.20
C GLY A 277 -12.34 -0.61 -7.98
N VAL A 278 -11.29 -0.74 -7.19
CA VAL A 278 -11.05 0.10 -6.01
C VAL A 278 -9.58 0.49 -5.97
N ASP A 279 -9.32 1.79 -6.10
CA ASP A 279 -7.96 2.29 -6.18
C ASP A 279 -7.87 3.71 -5.62
N ARG A 280 -6.64 4.15 -5.31
CA ARG A 280 -6.34 5.59 -5.33
C ARG A 280 -6.33 6.05 -6.79
N LEU A 281 -6.73 7.29 -7.06
CA LEU A 281 -6.61 7.88 -8.40
C LEU A 281 -5.13 8.17 -8.71
N ASP A 282 -4.41 7.14 -9.12
CA ASP A 282 -2.96 7.11 -9.30
C ASP A 282 -2.64 6.40 -10.62
N TYR A 283 -1.76 6.96 -11.44
CA TYR A 283 -1.51 6.50 -12.81
C TYR A 283 -0.98 5.06 -12.88
N THR A 284 -0.43 4.56 -11.77
CA THR A 284 0.01 3.18 -11.59
C THR A 284 -1.14 2.16 -11.61
N LYS A 285 -2.39 2.59 -11.38
CA LYS A 285 -3.54 1.70 -11.13
C LYS A 285 -4.27 1.21 -12.39
N GLY A 286 -3.85 1.66 -13.57
CA GLY A 286 -4.38 1.15 -14.84
C GLY A 286 -5.89 1.37 -15.02
N ILE A 287 -6.48 2.37 -14.34
CA ILE A 287 -7.93 2.63 -14.36
C ILE A 287 -8.43 2.90 -15.79
N LEU A 288 -7.65 3.61 -16.61
CA LEU A 288 -7.98 3.85 -18.01
C LEU A 288 -8.04 2.54 -18.80
N ASN A 289 -6.99 1.72 -18.73
CA ASN A 289 -6.94 0.43 -19.42
C ASN A 289 -8.12 -0.47 -19.02
N ARG A 290 -8.50 -0.41 -17.75
CA ARG A 290 -9.66 -1.14 -17.20
C ARG A 290 -10.97 -0.72 -17.85
N PHE A 291 -11.19 0.58 -18.03
CA PHE A 291 -12.38 1.09 -18.71
C PHE A 291 -12.38 0.78 -20.21
N LEU A 292 -11.21 0.82 -20.86
CA LEU A 292 -11.08 0.40 -22.25
C LEU A 292 -11.41 -1.09 -22.41
N ALA A 293 -10.94 -1.94 -21.50
CA ALA A 293 -11.28 -3.37 -21.49
C ALA A 293 -12.77 -3.61 -21.25
N PHE A 294 -13.39 -2.87 -20.34
CA PHE A 294 -14.83 -2.97 -20.09
C PHE A 294 -15.65 -2.48 -21.29
N GLU A 295 -15.27 -1.36 -21.91
CA GLU A 295 -15.87 -0.90 -23.17
C GLU A 295 -15.76 -1.98 -24.26
N ARG A 296 -14.56 -2.52 -24.47
CA ARG A 296 -14.32 -3.56 -25.47
C ARG A 296 -15.14 -4.82 -25.21
N PHE A 297 -15.29 -5.21 -23.94
CA PHE A 297 -16.15 -6.30 -23.52
C PHE A 297 -17.63 -6.03 -23.88
N LEU A 298 -18.15 -4.83 -23.62
CA LEU A 298 -19.54 -4.45 -23.95
C LEU A 298 -19.79 -4.45 -25.47
N GLU A 299 -18.83 -3.95 -26.27
CA GLU A 299 -18.91 -4.00 -27.74
C GLU A 299 -19.05 -5.42 -28.27
N SER A 300 -18.18 -6.30 -27.76
CA SER A 300 -18.06 -7.67 -28.27
C SER A 300 -19.14 -8.60 -27.71
N ASN A 301 -19.83 -8.18 -26.64
CA ASN A 301 -20.84 -9.00 -25.98
C ASN A 301 -22.15 -8.24 -25.71
N PRO A 302 -22.93 -7.89 -26.76
CA PRO A 302 -24.18 -7.13 -26.62
C PRO A 302 -25.21 -7.76 -25.66
N LYS A 303 -25.14 -9.07 -25.44
CA LYS A 303 -25.99 -9.82 -24.49
C LYS A 303 -25.88 -9.37 -23.03
N PHE A 304 -24.80 -8.67 -22.67
CA PHE A 304 -24.57 -8.12 -21.33
C PHE A 304 -24.96 -6.65 -21.19
N LEU A 305 -25.36 -5.96 -22.27
CA LEU A 305 -25.90 -4.61 -22.18
C LEU A 305 -27.14 -4.62 -21.28
N GLY A 306 -27.20 -3.71 -20.30
CA GLY A 306 -28.28 -3.67 -19.31
C GLY A 306 -28.18 -4.72 -18.19
N LYS A 307 -27.14 -5.57 -18.15
CA LYS A 307 -27.01 -6.68 -17.20
C LYS A 307 -25.75 -6.65 -16.35
N VAL A 308 -24.81 -5.77 -16.66
CA VAL A 308 -23.57 -5.61 -15.89
C VAL A 308 -23.25 -4.15 -15.67
N THR A 309 -22.85 -3.79 -14.45
CA THR A 309 -22.36 -2.45 -14.13
C THR A 309 -20.95 -2.56 -13.55
N PHE A 310 -20.06 -1.71 -14.05
CA PHE A 310 -18.74 -1.50 -13.48
C PHE A 310 -18.81 -0.39 -12.42
N ILE A 311 -18.49 -0.70 -11.17
CA ILE A 311 -18.33 0.29 -10.11
C ILE A 311 -16.83 0.56 -9.94
N GLN A 312 -16.41 1.81 -10.11
CA GLN A 312 -15.04 2.25 -9.79
C GLN A 312 -15.06 3.21 -8.62
N VAL A 313 -14.42 2.81 -7.51
CA VAL A 313 -14.08 3.70 -6.42
C VAL A 313 -12.67 4.23 -6.66
N ALA A 314 -12.53 5.56 -6.76
CA ALA A 314 -11.25 6.23 -6.94
C ALA A 314 -11.04 7.24 -5.81
N SER A 315 -10.23 6.89 -4.81
CA SER A 315 -9.94 7.78 -3.71
C SER A 315 -9.01 8.92 -4.16
N PRO A 316 -9.34 10.20 -3.88
CA PRO A 316 -8.48 11.33 -4.24
C PRO A 316 -7.09 11.23 -3.62
N THR A 317 -6.05 11.53 -4.38
CA THR A 317 -4.66 11.54 -3.90
C THR A 317 -3.85 12.58 -4.66
N ARG A 318 -2.89 13.23 -3.98
CA ARG A 318 -1.82 14.06 -4.61
C ARG A 318 -2.30 15.07 -5.67
N GLY A 319 -3.51 15.63 -5.53
CA GLY A 319 -4.14 16.47 -6.57
C GLY A 319 -3.45 17.80 -6.90
N ILE A 320 -2.39 18.15 -6.17
CA ILE A 320 -1.52 19.31 -6.48
C ILE A 320 -0.58 18.98 -7.65
N ILE A 321 -0.26 17.70 -7.87
CA ILE A 321 0.64 17.24 -8.92
C ILE A 321 -0.12 17.18 -10.26
N SER A 322 0.46 17.77 -11.31
CA SER A 322 -0.12 17.92 -12.66
C SER A 322 -0.59 16.61 -13.28
N GLU A 323 0.23 15.58 -13.19
CA GLU A 323 0.06 14.26 -13.78
C GLU A 323 -1.20 13.57 -13.21
N TYR A 324 -1.50 13.79 -11.92
CA TYR A 324 -2.71 13.27 -11.27
C TYR A 324 -3.96 14.02 -11.74
N ARG A 325 -3.86 15.33 -12.01
CA ARG A 325 -4.99 16.11 -12.55
C ARG A 325 -5.31 15.73 -13.99
N GLU A 326 -4.29 15.51 -14.80
CA GLU A 326 -4.48 15.08 -16.19
C GLU A 326 -5.08 13.67 -16.25
N MET A 327 -4.55 12.73 -15.45
CA MET A 327 -5.14 11.39 -15.35
C MET A 327 -6.61 11.45 -14.92
N LYS A 328 -6.95 12.30 -13.92
CA LYS A 328 -8.34 12.49 -13.50
C LYS A 328 -9.24 12.91 -14.65
N LYS A 329 -8.79 13.89 -15.43
CA LYS A 329 -9.53 14.40 -16.60
C LYS A 329 -9.76 13.28 -17.62
N GLN A 330 -8.72 12.55 -17.99
CA GLN A 330 -8.81 11.43 -18.95
C GLN A 330 -9.77 10.34 -18.46
N VAL A 331 -9.73 10.03 -17.15
CA VAL A 331 -10.63 9.07 -16.52
C VAL A 331 -12.09 9.54 -16.62
N GLU A 332 -12.37 10.77 -16.24
CA GLU A 332 -13.73 11.33 -16.27
C GLU A 332 -14.29 11.45 -17.70
N GLU A 333 -13.45 11.85 -18.66
CA GLU A 333 -13.79 11.88 -20.09
C GLU A 333 -14.10 10.47 -20.61
N THR A 334 -13.30 9.46 -20.24
CA THR A 334 -13.53 8.06 -20.62
C THR A 334 -14.83 7.54 -20.03
N VAL A 335 -15.11 7.80 -18.75
CA VAL A 335 -16.39 7.44 -18.11
C VAL A 335 -17.56 8.08 -18.84
N GLY A 336 -17.48 9.38 -19.14
CA GLY A 336 -18.52 10.10 -19.87
C GLY A 336 -18.75 9.54 -21.28
N ARG A 337 -17.68 9.22 -22.00
CA ARG A 337 -17.72 8.64 -23.34
C ARG A 337 -18.35 7.24 -23.35
N VAL A 338 -17.89 6.34 -22.47
CA VAL A 338 -18.41 4.97 -22.39
C VAL A 338 -19.87 4.96 -21.92
N ASN A 339 -20.20 5.72 -20.88
CA ASN A 339 -21.60 5.84 -20.44
C ASN A 339 -22.47 6.46 -21.54
N GLY A 340 -22.05 7.53 -22.19
CA GLY A 340 -22.79 8.16 -23.28
C GLY A 340 -23.11 7.21 -24.43
N ARG A 341 -22.22 6.26 -24.71
CA ARG A 341 -22.37 5.28 -25.79
C ARG A 341 -23.29 4.11 -25.45
N PHE A 342 -23.26 3.60 -24.22
CA PHE A 342 -23.96 2.35 -23.86
C PHE A 342 -25.14 2.53 -22.89
N GLN A 343 -25.27 3.66 -22.21
CA GLN A 343 -26.32 3.87 -21.20
C GLN A 343 -27.73 3.65 -21.78
N GLN A 344 -28.62 3.19 -20.90
CA GLN A 344 -30.05 3.08 -21.16
C GLN A 344 -30.82 3.80 -20.04
N LEU A 345 -32.12 4.02 -20.21
CA LEU A 345 -32.94 4.82 -19.28
C LEU A 345 -32.82 4.37 -17.81
N ASN A 346 -32.65 3.06 -17.58
CA ASN A 346 -32.56 2.44 -16.26
C ASN A 346 -31.20 1.79 -15.98
N TRP A 347 -30.16 2.04 -16.79
CA TRP A 347 -28.87 1.38 -16.65
C TRP A 347 -27.71 2.32 -16.96
N THR A 348 -26.78 2.40 -16.00
CA THR A 348 -25.49 3.09 -16.15
C THR A 348 -24.37 2.05 -16.23
N PRO A 349 -23.61 1.98 -17.34
CA PRO A 349 -22.52 1.02 -17.51
C PRO A 349 -21.41 1.19 -16.46
N ILE A 350 -20.94 2.42 -16.23
CA ILE A 350 -19.87 2.74 -15.28
C ILE A 350 -20.37 3.70 -14.20
N VAL A 351 -20.34 3.26 -12.94
CA VAL A 351 -20.55 4.08 -11.75
C VAL A 351 -19.19 4.47 -11.19
N TYR A 352 -18.77 5.71 -11.46
CA TYR A 352 -17.49 6.26 -11.01
C TYR A 352 -17.67 7.11 -9.75
N MET A 353 -16.90 6.82 -8.70
CA MET A 353 -16.95 7.49 -7.40
C MET A 353 -15.58 8.10 -7.06
N HIS A 354 -15.40 9.39 -7.33
CA HIS A 354 -14.20 10.13 -6.93
C HIS A 354 -14.31 10.70 -5.52
N ARG A 355 -14.28 9.82 -4.51
CA ARG A 355 -14.34 10.19 -3.09
C ARG A 355 -13.80 9.06 -2.22
N THR A 356 -13.35 9.41 -1.02
CA THR A 356 -13.07 8.41 0.01
C THR A 356 -14.38 7.72 0.42
N VAL A 357 -14.36 6.39 0.48
CA VAL A 357 -15.46 5.57 1.00
C VAL A 357 -15.11 5.07 2.39
N THR A 358 -16.11 4.83 3.23
CA THR A 358 -15.87 4.23 4.54
C THR A 358 -15.52 2.75 4.38
N ASP A 359 -14.75 2.18 5.29
CA ASP A 359 -14.43 0.74 5.26
C ASP A 359 -15.69 -0.14 5.23
N SER A 360 -16.75 0.29 5.92
CA SER A 360 -18.03 -0.42 5.92
C SER A 360 -18.72 -0.38 4.56
N ASP A 361 -18.68 0.75 3.86
CA ASP A 361 -19.21 0.85 2.49
C ASP A 361 -18.37 0.03 1.51
N LEU A 362 -17.04 0.03 1.69
CA LEU A 362 -16.12 -0.71 0.86
C LEU A 362 -16.32 -2.23 1.00
N LEU A 363 -16.49 -2.73 2.23
CA LEU A 363 -16.87 -4.12 2.49
C LEU A 363 -18.20 -4.50 1.83
N VAL A 364 -19.19 -3.61 1.86
CA VAL A 364 -20.46 -3.83 1.13
C VAL A 364 -20.22 -3.97 -0.36
N LEU A 365 -19.31 -3.18 -0.94
CA LEU A 365 -18.95 -3.30 -2.36
C LEU A 365 -18.21 -4.60 -2.67
N TYR A 366 -17.26 -5.03 -1.82
CA TYR A 366 -16.57 -6.31 -2.00
C TYR A 366 -17.51 -7.51 -1.94
N VAL A 367 -18.44 -7.53 -0.98
CA VAL A 367 -19.47 -8.59 -0.88
C VAL A 367 -20.47 -8.51 -2.04
N LEU A 368 -20.78 -7.29 -2.51
CA LEU A 368 -21.66 -7.10 -3.65
C LEU A 368 -21.04 -7.60 -4.96
N ALA A 369 -19.74 -7.40 -5.19
CA ALA A 369 -19.13 -7.58 -6.50
C ALA A 369 -18.97 -9.04 -6.92
N ASP A 370 -19.46 -9.38 -8.12
CA ASP A 370 -19.27 -10.69 -8.73
C ASP A 370 -17.84 -10.85 -9.28
N VAL A 371 -17.24 -9.74 -9.69
CA VAL A 371 -15.86 -9.69 -10.19
C VAL A 371 -15.13 -8.50 -9.56
N ALA A 372 -13.95 -8.73 -8.99
CA ALA A 372 -13.00 -7.65 -8.70
C ALA A 372 -11.98 -7.57 -9.84
N MET A 373 -11.82 -6.40 -10.43
CA MET A 373 -10.87 -6.16 -11.51
C MET A 373 -9.76 -5.24 -11.00
N ILE A 374 -8.67 -5.87 -10.55
CA ILE A 374 -7.52 -5.23 -9.91
C ILE A 374 -6.36 -5.27 -10.89
N THR A 375 -6.33 -4.29 -11.80
CA THR A 375 -5.45 -4.31 -12.97
C THR A 375 -4.46 -3.14 -12.97
N PRO A 376 -3.63 -2.95 -11.92
CA PRO A 376 -2.59 -1.93 -11.95
C PRO A 376 -1.58 -2.23 -13.06
N VAL A 377 -1.05 -1.19 -13.71
CA VAL A 377 0.05 -1.37 -14.66
C VAL A 377 1.35 -1.77 -13.96
N ILE A 378 1.50 -1.39 -12.69
CA ILE A 378 2.52 -1.88 -11.77
C ILE A 378 2.11 -1.52 -10.33
N ASP A 379 2.31 -2.44 -9.38
CA ASP A 379 1.99 -2.24 -7.96
C ASP A 379 2.89 -3.09 -7.08
N GLY A 380 3.35 -2.55 -5.95
CA GLY A 380 4.29 -3.26 -5.06
C GLY A 380 3.69 -4.54 -4.47
N MET A 381 2.38 -4.55 -4.20
CA MET A 381 1.65 -5.73 -3.70
C MET A 381 0.19 -5.71 -4.18
N ASN A 382 -0.56 -4.66 -3.81
CA ASN A 382 -2.02 -4.52 -3.97
C ASN A 382 -2.85 -5.32 -2.95
N LEU A 383 -3.12 -4.70 -1.80
CA LEU A 383 -3.92 -5.32 -0.73
C LEU A 383 -5.41 -5.42 -1.07
N VAL A 384 -5.94 -4.58 -1.96
CA VAL A 384 -7.36 -4.62 -2.38
C VAL A 384 -7.73 -5.98 -2.97
N ALA A 385 -6.82 -6.61 -3.72
CA ALA A 385 -7.01 -7.97 -4.21
C ALA A 385 -7.21 -8.98 -3.06
N LYS A 386 -6.35 -8.90 -2.03
CA LYS A 386 -6.43 -9.77 -0.83
C LYS A 386 -7.70 -9.49 -0.02
N GLU A 387 -8.09 -8.22 0.13
CA GLU A 387 -9.31 -7.79 0.85
C GLU A 387 -10.58 -8.33 0.20
N TYR A 388 -10.68 -8.27 -1.14
CA TYR A 388 -11.81 -8.82 -1.88
C TYR A 388 -11.93 -10.34 -1.68
N VAL A 389 -10.83 -11.06 -1.83
CA VAL A 389 -10.77 -12.53 -1.69
C VAL A 389 -11.17 -12.98 -0.28
N ALA A 390 -10.78 -12.22 0.75
CA ALA A 390 -11.12 -12.56 2.13
C ALA A 390 -12.63 -12.61 2.38
N VAL A 391 -13.40 -11.70 1.76
CA VAL A 391 -14.82 -11.50 2.09
C VAL A 391 -15.81 -12.09 1.09
N ASN A 392 -15.35 -12.52 -0.08
CA ASN A 392 -16.24 -13.01 -1.15
C ASN A 392 -16.19 -14.54 -1.26
N ASP A 393 -17.35 -15.20 -1.37
CA ASP A 393 -17.48 -16.66 -1.42
C ASP A 393 -17.66 -17.23 -2.84
N GLN A 394 -18.04 -16.41 -3.82
CA GLN A 394 -18.43 -16.83 -5.17
C GLN A 394 -17.91 -15.90 -6.28
N GLY A 395 -17.04 -14.97 -5.91
CA GLY A 395 -16.51 -13.94 -6.77
C GLY A 395 -15.30 -14.41 -7.57
N VAL A 396 -14.97 -13.66 -8.62
CA VAL A 396 -13.79 -13.89 -9.46
C VAL A 396 -12.85 -12.69 -9.35
N LEU A 397 -11.57 -12.95 -9.13
CA LEU A 397 -10.53 -11.93 -9.16
C LEU A 397 -9.88 -11.93 -10.54
N ILE A 398 -9.92 -10.78 -11.23
CA ILE A 398 -9.06 -10.47 -12.38
C ILE A 398 -7.91 -9.63 -11.85
N LEU A 399 -6.68 -10.11 -12.01
CA LEU A 399 -5.49 -9.53 -11.38
C LEU A 399 -4.40 -9.25 -12.41
N SER A 400 -3.76 -8.09 -12.33
CA SER A 400 -2.58 -7.78 -13.15
C SER A 400 -1.39 -8.66 -12.80
N GLU A 401 -0.67 -9.17 -13.80
CA GLU A 401 0.64 -9.81 -13.62
C GLU A 401 1.71 -8.85 -13.06
N PHE A 402 1.47 -7.54 -13.10
CA PHE A 402 2.38 -6.52 -12.58
C PHE A 402 2.03 -6.05 -11.15
N ALA A 403 1.06 -6.69 -10.49
CA ALA A 403 0.82 -6.52 -9.06
C ALA A 403 1.66 -7.55 -8.28
N GLY A 404 2.37 -7.14 -7.23
CA GLY A 404 3.13 -8.08 -6.40
C GLY A 404 2.30 -9.24 -5.82
N ALA A 405 1.00 -9.04 -5.58
CA ALA A 405 0.08 -10.09 -5.14
C ALA A 405 -0.06 -11.24 -6.15
N SER A 406 0.23 -11.01 -7.44
CA SER A 406 0.15 -12.06 -8.47
C SER A 406 1.17 -13.18 -8.29
N GLU A 407 2.28 -12.94 -7.58
CA GLU A 407 3.25 -13.99 -7.26
C GLU A 407 2.67 -15.07 -6.33
N GLU A 408 1.65 -14.72 -5.53
CA GLU A 408 1.00 -15.64 -4.59
C GLU A 408 -0.41 -16.05 -5.04
N MET A 409 -1.05 -15.26 -5.91
CA MET A 409 -2.48 -15.37 -6.25
C MET A 409 -2.71 -15.95 -7.66
N GLY A 410 -2.04 -17.05 -7.99
CA GLY A 410 -2.05 -17.66 -9.33
C GLY A 410 -3.42 -18.19 -9.81
N ASP A 411 -4.34 -18.51 -8.91
CA ASP A 411 -5.72 -18.94 -9.24
C ASP A 411 -6.65 -17.78 -9.67
N ALA A 412 -6.15 -16.54 -9.64
CA ALA A 412 -6.84 -15.40 -10.24
C ALA A 412 -6.83 -15.51 -11.78
N LEU A 413 -7.73 -14.79 -12.44
CA LEU A 413 -7.60 -14.55 -13.87
C LEU A 413 -6.49 -13.52 -14.09
N ILE A 414 -5.26 -14.00 -14.23
CA ILE A 414 -4.07 -13.15 -14.46
C ILE A 414 -4.16 -12.52 -15.85
N VAL A 415 -3.97 -11.20 -15.91
CA VAL A 415 -4.00 -10.43 -17.15
C VAL A 415 -2.80 -9.51 -17.28
N ASN A 416 -2.36 -9.31 -18.51
CA ASN A 416 -1.53 -8.17 -18.86
C ASN A 416 -2.45 -6.95 -19.06
N PRO A 417 -2.39 -5.90 -18.22
CA PRO A 417 -3.27 -4.73 -18.30
C PRO A 417 -3.03 -3.86 -19.54
N TYR A 418 -1.96 -4.09 -20.32
CA TYR A 418 -1.75 -3.44 -21.61
C TYR A 418 -2.50 -4.14 -22.75
N ASP A 419 -2.88 -5.41 -22.57
CA ASP A 419 -3.73 -6.14 -23.51
C ASP A 419 -5.22 -5.95 -23.14
N VAL A 420 -5.83 -4.95 -23.78
CA VAL A 420 -7.26 -4.62 -23.64
C VAL A 420 -8.15 -5.80 -24.04
N GLU A 421 -7.76 -6.57 -25.05
CA GLU A 421 -8.54 -7.71 -25.54
C GLU A 421 -8.47 -8.90 -24.58
N MET A 422 -7.29 -9.20 -24.03
CA MET A 422 -7.13 -10.19 -22.97
C MET A 422 -7.97 -9.81 -21.75
N SER A 423 -7.90 -8.56 -21.33
CA SER A 423 -8.69 -8.05 -20.20
C SER A 423 -10.20 -8.15 -20.47
N ALA A 424 -10.65 -7.82 -21.69
CA ALA A 424 -12.06 -7.98 -22.09
C ALA A 424 -12.51 -9.46 -22.12
N ARG A 425 -11.65 -10.37 -22.59
CA ARG A 425 -11.89 -11.82 -22.54
C ARG A 425 -11.94 -12.34 -21.10
N ALA A 426 -11.08 -11.84 -20.21
CA ALA A 426 -11.09 -12.20 -18.79
C ALA A 426 -12.39 -11.74 -18.11
N ILE A 427 -12.94 -10.57 -18.47
CA ILE A 427 -14.26 -10.14 -18.00
C ILE A 427 -15.34 -11.14 -18.46
N LEU A 428 -15.33 -11.53 -19.73
CA LEU A 428 -16.28 -12.52 -20.25
C LEU A 428 -16.15 -13.86 -19.52
N GLN A 429 -14.93 -14.34 -19.34
CA GLN A 429 -14.66 -15.59 -18.61
C GLN A 429 -15.18 -15.49 -17.17
N ALA A 430 -14.85 -14.41 -16.44
CA ALA A 430 -15.29 -14.21 -15.07
C ALA A 430 -16.82 -14.21 -14.92
N LEU A 431 -17.53 -13.53 -15.83
CA LEU A 431 -18.99 -13.42 -15.80
C LEU A 431 -19.72 -14.69 -16.28
N THR A 432 -19.04 -15.58 -17.00
CA THR A 432 -19.60 -16.84 -17.50
C THR A 432 -19.07 -18.07 -16.77
N MET A 433 -18.15 -17.88 -15.81
CA MET A 433 -17.56 -18.94 -15.02
C MET A 433 -18.62 -19.67 -14.19
N PRO A 434 -18.75 -21.00 -14.30
CA PRO A 434 -19.70 -21.78 -13.50
C PRO A 434 -19.47 -21.61 -11.99
N PRO A 435 -20.53 -21.65 -11.15
CA PRO A 435 -20.41 -21.46 -9.70
C PRO A 435 -19.38 -22.38 -9.02
N GLU A 436 -19.29 -23.64 -9.45
CA GLU A 436 -18.32 -24.61 -8.90
C GLU A 436 -16.88 -24.19 -9.19
N GLU A 437 -16.59 -23.68 -10.39
CA GLU A 437 -15.27 -23.19 -10.77
C GLU A 437 -14.92 -21.91 -10.02
N ARG A 438 -15.86 -20.96 -9.90
CA ARG A 438 -15.68 -19.75 -9.08
C ARG A 438 -15.34 -20.10 -7.64
N GLY A 439 -16.08 -21.05 -7.06
CA GLY A 439 -15.85 -21.55 -5.71
C GLY A 439 -14.45 -22.13 -5.52
N ARG A 440 -13.97 -22.95 -6.47
CA ARG A 440 -12.61 -23.50 -6.45
C ARG A 440 -11.54 -22.40 -6.50
N HIS A 441 -11.65 -21.47 -7.43
CA HIS A 441 -10.66 -20.39 -7.60
C HIS A 441 -10.59 -19.51 -6.35
N ILE A 442 -11.74 -19.03 -5.86
CA ILE A 442 -11.75 -18.12 -4.72
C ILE A 442 -11.32 -18.82 -3.43
N GLN A 443 -11.58 -20.12 -3.27
CA GLN A 443 -11.12 -20.89 -2.11
C GLN A 443 -9.60 -21.09 -2.11
N ALA A 444 -8.99 -21.36 -3.27
CA ALA A 444 -7.54 -21.47 -3.41
C ALA A 444 -6.86 -20.14 -3.07
N LEU A 445 -7.31 -19.04 -3.69
CA LEU A 445 -6.85 -17.69 -3.37
C LEU A 445 -6.99 -17.36 -1.89
N ARG A 446 -8.14 -17.69 -1.29
CA ARG A 446 -8.41 -17.40 0.13
C ARG A 446 -7.48 -18.16 1.07
N SER A 447 -7.11 -19.39 0.72
CA SER A 447 -6.21 -20.21 1.52
C SER A 447 -4.83 -19.54 1.63
N VAL A 448 -4.32 -19.01 0.51
CA VAL A 448 -3.06 -18.25 0.48
C VAL A 448 -3.16 -16.97 1.29
N VAL A 449 -4.22 -16.18 1.13
CA VAL A 449 -4.39 -14.92 1.89
C VAL A 449 -4.51 -15.17 3.39
N LYS A 450 -5.10 -16.31 3.80
CA LYS A 450 -5.19 -16.71 5.21
C LYS A 450 -3.84 -17.18 5.76
N GLU A 451 -3.07 -17.91 4.97
CA GLU A 451 -1.76 -18.44 5.38
C GLU A 451 -0.72 -17.33 5.48
N HIS A 452 -0.66 -16.45 4.47
CA HIS A 452 0.22 -15.28 4.42
C HIS A 452 -0.55 -14.00 4.75
N ASP A 453 -1.13 -13.97 5.95
CA ASP A 453 -1.81 -12.80 6.50
C ASP A 453 -0.80 -11.74 6.99
N VAL A 454 -1.30 -10.61 7.48
CA VAL A 454 -0.44 -9.53 8.00
C VAL A 454 0.39 -9.98 9.21
N TYR A 455 -0.11 -10.93 10.02
CA TYR A 455 0.58 -11.43 11.20
C TYR A 455 1.71 -12.37 10.83
N TRP A 456 1.54 -13.21 9.81
CA TRP A 456 2.62 -13.98 9.20
C TRP A 456 3.72 -13.06 8.69
N TRP A 457 3.36 -11.99 7.98
CA TRP A 457 4.33 -11.02 7.47
C TRP A 457 5.15 -10.40 8.62
N LEU A 458 4.47 -10.01 9.70
CA LEU A 458 5.11 -9.49 10.91
C LEU A 458 6.05 -10.50 11.56
N ASP A 459 5.56 -11.71 11.85
CA ASP A 459 6.33 -12.75 12.51
C ASP A 459 7.55 -13.15 11.67
N ALA A 460 7.40 -13.26 10.35
CA ALA A 460 8.48 -13.58 9.44
C ALA A 460 9.54 -12.47 9.37
N PHE A 461 9.11 -11.21 9.26
CA PHE A 461 10.03 -10.07 9.19
C PHE A 461 10.77 -9.86 10.50
N LEU A 462 10.05 -9.81 11.63
CA LEU A 462 10.64 -9.60 12.95
C LEU A 462 11.52 -10.79 13.37
N GLY A 463 11.12 -12.02 13.02
CA GLY A 463 11.91 -13.22 13.25
C GLY A 463 13.24 -13.22 12.49
N GLU A 464 13.24 -12.81 11.22
CA GLU A 464 14.48 -12.66 10.45
C GLU A 464 15.36 -11.52 10.99
N TRP A 465 14.72 -10.42 11.42
CA TRP A 465 15.40 -9.27 12.00
C TRP A 465 16.00 -9.57 13.38
N GLY A 466 15.50 -10.59 14.08
CA GLY A 466 15.93 -10.95 15.43
C GLY A 466 15.27 -10.13 16.54
N VAL A 467 14.11 -9.53 16.25
CA VAL A 467 13.35 -8.71 17.21
C VAL A 467 12.19 -9.51 17.79
N GLU A 468 12.17 -9.70 19.11
CA GLU A 468 11.06 -10.36 19.80
C GLU A 468 9.92 -9.36 20.05
N ALA A 469 9.04 -9.21 19.06
CA ALA A 469 7.74 -8.57 19.21
C ALA A 469 6.66 -9.44 18.55
N ARG A 470 5.57 -9.71 19.26
CA ARG A 470 4.43 -10.45 18.71
C ARG A 470 3.22 -9.53 18.67
N ALA A 471 2.63 -9.39 17.49
CA ALA A 471 1.30 -8.80 17.40
C ALA A 471 0.30 -9.80 18.02
N PRO A 472 -0.63 -9.35 18.87
CA PRO A 472 -1.73 -10.18 19.31
C PRO A 472 -2.56 -10.49 18.08
N LYS A 473 -2.58 -11.76 17.65
CA LYS A 473 -3.65 -12.20 16.75
C LYS A 473 -4.97 -11.94 17.48
N PRO A 474 -5.95 -11.27 16.87
CA PRO A 474 -7.27 -11.14 17.46
C PRO A 474 -7.73 -12.54 17.82
N SER A 475 -8.05 -12.76 19.10
CA SER A 475 -8.54 -14.04 19.58
C SER A 475 -9.75 -14.40 18.73
N GLY A 476 -9.65 -15.46 17.93
CA GLY A 476 -10.76 -15.95 17.15
C GLY A 476 -12.01 -16.06 18.03
N GLY A 477 -13.14 -15.57 17.52
CA GLY A 477 -14.45 -15.92 18.06
C GLY A 477 -14.54 -17.45 18.20
N PRO A 478 -15.37 -17.94 19.15
CA PRO A 478 -15.18 -19.23 19.80
C PRO A 478 -15.02 -20.36 18.78
N THR A 479 -13.96 -21.13 18.97
CA THR A 479 -13.89 -22.49 18.45
C THR A 479 -15.12 -23.25 18.97
N SER A 480 -16.02 -23.59 18.05
CA SER A 480 -17.04 -24.61 18.24
C SER A 480 -16.93 -25.63 17.12
#